data_AF-A0A1G4ASH9-F1
#
_entry.id   AF-A0A1G4ASH9-F1
#
_cell.length_a   1.000
_cell.length_b   1.000
_cell.length_c   1.000
_cell.angle_alpha   90.00
_cell.angle_beta   90.00
_cell.angle_gamma   90.00
#
_symmetry.space_group_name_H-M   'P 1'
#
loop_
_entity.id
_entity.type
_entity.pdbx_description
1 polymer ?
#
loop_
_entity_poly.entity_id
_entity_poly.type
_entity_poly.pdbx_seq_one_letter_code
_entity_poly.pdbx_strand_id
1 'polypeptide(L)'
;MVIYAPLDAAEHEIRLVRLLEPLAEHAERPMGALALELQTVPLDDGMSYAALSYVWGDQVDTMKIEINGCPSVITRSLHSALD
;
A
#
# COMPACT_ATOMS: atom_id res chain seq x y z
N MET A 1 5.00 3.60 16.81
CA MET A 1 3.85 3.34 15.92
C MET A 1 3.81 1.84 15.68
N VAL A 2 2.75 1.16 16.10
CA VAL A 2 2.70 -0.31 16.04
C VAL A 2 2.36 -0.69 14.60
N ILE A 3 3.36 -1.16 13.84
CA ILE A 3 3.20 -1.57 12.43
C ILE A 3 2.31 -2.83 12.31
N TYR A 4 2.06 -3.53 13.42
CA TYR A 4 1.28 -4.77 13.46
C TYR A 4 0.27 -4.81 14.62
N ALA A 5 -1.02 -4.80 14.30
CA ALA A 5 -2.10 -5.20 15.20
C ALA A 5 -2.72 -6.52 14.70
N PRO A 6 -2.99 -7.51 15.56
CA PRO A 6 -3.69 -8.73 15.16
C PRO A 6 -5.03 -8.40 14.50
N LEU A 7 -5.41 -9.16 13.48
CA LEU A 7 -6.73 -9.05 12.85
C LEU A 7 -7.78 -9.70 13.73
N ASP A 8 -8.93 -9.06 13.85
CA ASP A 8 -10.09 -9.64 14.51
C ASP A 8 -10.77 -10.65 13.59
N ALA A 9 -10.73 -11.92 14.00
CA ALA A 9 -11.35 -13.01 13.27
C ALA A 9 -12.88 -13.02 13.39
N ALA A 10 -13.46 -12.39 14.41
CA ALA A 10 -14.92 -12.28 14.56
C ALA A 10 -15.51 -11.25 13.58
N GLU A 11 -14.77 -10.17 13.30
CA GLU A 11 -15.15 -9.11 12.37
C GLU A 11 -14.66 -9.37 10.93
N HIS A 12 -14.07 -10.55 10.69
CA HIS A 12 -13.48 -10.95 9.41
C HIS A 12 -12.53 -9.87 8.84
N GLU A 13 -11.66 -9.31 9.68
CA GLU A 13 -10.81 -8.19 9.26
C GLU A 13 -9.75 -8.60 8.22
N ILE A 14 -9.49 -7.67 7.30
CA ILE A 14 -8.38 -7.71 6.33
C ILE A 14 -7.59 -6.42 6.39
N ARG A 15 -6.35 -6.45 5.86
CA ARG A 15 -5.54 -5.24 5.67
C ARG A 15 -5.56 -4.84 4.20
N LEU A 16 -5.85 -3.56 3.98
CA LEU A 16 -5.83 -2.96 2.66
C LEU A 16 -4.75 -1.88 2.60
N VAL A 17 -4.12 -1.79 1.44
CA VAL A 17 -3.24 -0.69 1.10
C VAL A 17 -4.02 0.25 0.17
N ARG A 18 -4.16 1.51 0.55
CA ARG A 18 -4.83 2.56 -0.21
C ARG A 18 -3.81 3.52 -0.78
N LEU A 19 -3.95 3.88 -2.07
CA LEU A 19 -3.15 4.93 -2.67
C LEU A 19 -3.62 6.29 -2.16
N LEU A 20 -2.67 7.09 -1.68
CA LEU A 20 -2.92 8.47 -1.30
C LEU A 20 -2.69 9.34 -2.53
N GLU A 21 -3.72 10.08 -2.92
CA GLU A 21 -3.57 11.13 -3.93
C GLU A 21 -2.50 12.12 -3.46
N PRO A 22 -1.65 12.64 -4.35
CA PRO A 22 -0.70 13.68 -3.99
C PRO A 22 -1.48 14.90 -3.50
N LEU A 23 -1.53 15.09 -2.18
CA LEU A 23 -2.10 16.30 -1.58
C LEU A 23 -1.34 17.49 -2.18
N ALA A 24 -2.05 18.43 -2.78
CA ALA A 24 -1.47 19.64 -3.36
C ALA A 24 -0.60 20.45 -2.38
N GLU A 25 -0.74 20.18 -1.07
CA GLU A 25 0.02 20.81 0.02
C GLU A 25 1.40 20.17 0.29
N HIS A 26 1.70 18.99 -0.26
CA HIS A 26 3.03 18.37 -0.17
C HIS A 26 3.87 18.73 -1.40
N ALA A 27 4.20 20.03 -1.53
CA ALA A 27 5.01 20.57 -2.62
C ALA A 27 6.45 20.01 -2.70
N GLU A 28 6.86 19.19 -1.73
CA GLU A 28 8.19 18.58 -1.66
C GLU A 28 8.23 17.11 -2.12
N ARG A 29 7.08 16.49 -2.42
CA ARG A 29 7.08 15.10 -2.89
C ARG A 29 7.51 15.08 -4.36
N PRO A 30 8.58 14.34 -4.72
CA PRO A 30 9.01 14.26 -6.12
C PRO A 30 7.87 13.72 -6.99
N MET A 31 7.70 14.32 -8.16
CA MET A 31 6.69 13.94 -9.14
C MET A 31 6.84 12.45 -9.48
N GLY A 32 5.80 11.66 -9.24
CA GLY A 32 5.81 10.19 -9.41
C GLY A 32 6.14 9.38 -8.14
N ALA A 33 6.27 9.99 -6.96
CA ALA A 33 6.43 9.21 -5.72
C ALA A 33 5.08 8.71 -5.18
N LEU A 34 4.93 7.39 -5.11
CA LEU A 34 3.78 6.71 -4.54
C LEU A 34 3.79 6.81 -3.00
N ALA A 35 2.65 7.21 -2.44
CA ALA A 35 2.39 7.17 -1.02
C ALA A 35 1.12 6.38 -0.75
N LEU A 36 1.18 5.54 0.26
CA LEU A 36 0.17 4.55 0.55
C LEU A 36 -0.20 4.59 2.03
N GLU A 37 -1.44 4.25 2.33
CA GLU A 37 -1.96 4.06 3.67
C GLU A 37 -2.34 2.60 3.89
N LEU A 38 -1.90 2.02 5.00
CA LEU A 38 -2.34 0.68 5.43
C LEU A 38 -3.47 0.83 6.44
N GLN A 39 -4.64 0.28 6.12
CA GLN A 39 -5.82 0.28 6.98
C GLN A 39 -6.33 -1.14 7.22
N THR A 40 -6.96 -1.36 8.38
CA THR A 40 -7.69 -2.59 8.70
C THR A 40 -9.19 -2.32 8.52
N VAL A 41 -9.86 -3.17 7.76
CA VAL A 41 -11.31 -3.07 7.50
C VAL A 41 -11.96 -4.46 7.59
N PRO A 42 -13.26 -4.56 7.87
CA PRO A 42 -14.00 -5.81 7.70
C PRO A 42 -13.99 -6.24 6.23
N LEU A 43 -13.77 -7.52 5.95
CA LEU A 43 -13.86 -8.07 4.59
C LEU A 43 -15.27 -7.93 4.00
N ASP A 44 -16.29 -8.02 4.85
CA ASP A 44 -17.70 -8.06 4.46
C ASP A 44 -18.32 -6.64 4.30
N ASP A 45 -17.50 -5.62 4.02
CA ASP A 45 -17.97 -4.22 3.88
C ASP A 45 -18.75 -3.93 2.58
N GLY A 46 -18.87 -4.93 1.70
CA GLY A 46 -19.60 -4.84 0.43
C GLY A 46 -18.78 -4.30 -0.76
N MET A 47 -17.48 -4.04 -0.58
CA MET A 47 -16.58 -3.65 -1.66
C MET A 47 -15.96 -4.85 -2.38
N SER A 48 -15.57 -4.65 -3.64
CA SER A 48 -14.82 -5.66 -4.42
C SER A 48 -13.35 -5.28 -4.47
N TYR A 49 -12.48 -6.19 -4.05
CA TYR A 49 -11.03 -5.99 -4.03
C TYR A 49 -10.34 -6.83 -5.10
N ALA A 50 -9.32 -6.26 -5.74
CA ALA A 50 -8.43 -7.00 -6.63
C ALA A 50 -7.15 -7.40 -5.87
N ALA A 51 -6.79 -8.68 -5.93
CA ALA A 51 -5.54 -9.17 -5.37
C ALA A 51 -4.40 -8.98 -6.39
N LEU A 52 -3.30 -8.38 -5.95
CA LEU A 52 -2.07 -8.22 -6.72
C LEU A 52 -0.93 -8.95 -6.00
N SER A 53 -0.15 -9.75 -6.72
CA SER A 53 0.95 -10.49 -6.09
C SER A 53 2.17 -9.60 -5.91
N TYR A 54 2.68 -9.53 -4.68
CA TYR A 54 3.88 -8.77 -4.33
C TYR A 54 5.19 -9.42 -4.83
N VAL A 55 5.13 -10.63 -5.39
CA VAL A 55 6.31 -11.36 -5.93
C VAL A 55 6.32 -11.33 -7.47
N TRP A 56 5.42 -10.61 -8.12
CA TRP A 56 5.47 -10.47 -9.57
C TRP A 56 6.69 -9.65 -9.98
N GLY A 57 7.46 -10.15 -10.95
CA GLY A 57 8.63 -9.49 -11.54
C GLY A 57 10.00 -9.88 -10.96
N ASP A 58 11.04 -9.13 -11.34
CA ASP A 58 12.41 -9.33 -10.86
C ASP A 58 12.57 -8.74 -9.44
N GLN A 59 12.98 -9.58 -8.49
CA GLN A 59 13.18 -9.18 -7.10
C GLN A 59 14.42 -8.30 -6.88
N VAL A 60 15.31 -8.22 -7.88
CA VAL A 60 16.52 -7.40 -7.82
C VAL A 60 16.22 -5.95 -8.25
N ASP A 61 15.24 -5.74 -9.14
CA ASP A 61 14.84 -4.42 -9.60
C ASP A 61 13.76 -3.81 -8.70
N THR A 62 14.17 -2.87 -7.86
CA THR A 62 13.34 -2.33 -6.78
C THR A 62 13.17 -0.82 -6.86
N MET A 63 12.04 -0.33 -6.35
CA MET A 63 11.64 1.06 -6.27
C MET A 63 11.30 1.40 -4.82
N LYS A 64 11.61 2.64 -4.40
CA LYS A 64 11.26 3.15 -3.06
C LYS A 64 9.88 3.77 -3.07
N ILE A 65 9.09 3.48 -2.05
CA ILE A 65 7.76 4.03 -1.82
C ILE A 65 7.61 4.42 -0.34
N GLU A 66 6.50 5.09 -0.02
CA GLU A 66 6.15 5.41 1.36
C GLU A 66 4.85 4.72 1.75
N ILE A 67 4.84 4.01 2.89
CA ILE A 67 3.64 3.41 3.48
C ILE A 67 3.49 3.98 4.88
N ASN A 68 2.38 4.68 5.15
CA ASN A 68 2.14 5.34 6.45
C ASN A 68 3.33 6.22 6.90
N GLY A 69 3.93 7.01 6.00
CA GLY A 69 5.10 7.83 6.32
C GLY A 69 6.42 7.07 6.44
N CYS A 70 6.42 5.73 6.31
CA CYS A 70 7.59 4.88 6.47
C CYS A 70 8.18 4.48 5.10
N PRO A 71 9.49 4.71 4.84
CA PRO A 71 10.13 4.26 3.62
C PRO A 71 10.09 2.74 3.49
N SER A 72 9.63 2.26 2.33
CA SER A 72 9.54 0.84 1.98
C SER A 72 10.09 0.60 0.57
N VAL A 73 10.44 -0.65 0.27
CA VAL A 73 11.00 -1.06 -1.03
C VAL A 73 10.12 -2.13 -1.64
N ILE A 74 9.71 -1.94 -2.89
CA ILE A 74 8.89 -2.87 -3.67
C ILE A 74 9.56 -3.16 -5.02
N THR A 75 9.15 -4.22 -5.70
CA THR A 75 9.63 -4.51 -7.07
C THR A 75 9.12 -3.45 -8.06
N ARG A 76 9.86 -3.20 -9.14
CA ARG A 76 9.44 -2.25 -10.19
C ARG A 76 8.09 -2.62 -10.80
N SER A 77 7.85 -3.90 -11.02
CA SER A 77 6.57 -4.45 -11.51
C SER A 77 5.39 -4.11 -10.59
N LEU A 78 5.57 -4.24 -9.27
CA LEU A 78 4.54 -3.81 -8.32
C LEU A 78 4.36 -2.30 -8.36
N HIS A 79 5.45 -1.53 -8.44
CA HIS A 79 5.37 -0.08 -8.57
C HIS A 79 4.60 0.34 -9.82
N SER A 80 4.86 -0.28 -10.98
CA SER A 80 4.19 0.03 -12.25
C SER A 80 2.72 -0.39 -12.28
N ALA A 81 2.32 -1.37 -11.48
CA ALA A 81 0.91 -1.76 -11.37
C ALA A 81 0.09 -0.81 -10.47
N LEU A 82 0.77 0.04 -9.69
CA LEU A 82 0.17 1.01 -8.77
C LEU A 82 0.17 2.44 -9.32
N ASP A 83 0.86 2.70 -10.43
CA ASP A 83 0.94 4.01 -11.11
C ASP A 83 -0.13 4.09 -12.22
#